data_AF-A0A1B7LUN2-F1
#
_entry.id   AF-A0A1B7LUN2-F1
#
_cell.length_a   1.000
_cell.length_b   1.000
_cell.length_c   1.000
_cell.angle_alpha   90.00
_cell.angle_beta   90.00
_cell.angle_gamma   90.00
#
_symmetry.space_group_name_H-M   'P 1'
#
loop_
_entity.id
_entity.type
_entity.pdbx_description
1 polymer ?
#
loop_
_entity_poly.entity_id
_entity_poly.type
_entity_poly.pdbx_seq_one_letter_code
_entity_poly.pdbx_strand_id
1 'polypeptide(L)' 'MDASKAPPFIITHGDHDVYVPVKDARALRDHLMQGSHHELWYAELPGGQHGFDAYASWRFIAVIEGIDAFLERNV' A
#
# COMPACT_ATOMS: atom_id res chain seq x y z
N MET A 1 13.07 -8.66 4.29
CA MET A 1 13.57 -7.27 4.21
C MET A 1 13.95 -6.82 5.62
N ASP A 2 15.09 -6.15 5.79
CA ASP A 2 15.44 -5.50 7.06
C ASP A 2 14.60 -4.22 7.20
N ALA A 3 13.62 -4.21 8.10
CA ALA A 3 12.69 -3.08 8.27
C ALA A 3 13.39 -1.81 8.78
N SER A 4 14.50 -1.94 9.51
CA SER A 4 15.23 -0.79 10.05
C SER A 4 15.91 0.06 8.97
N LYS A 5 16.05 -0.50 7.75
CA LYS A 5 16.62 0.16 6.58
C LYS A 5 15.58 0.47 5.50
N ALA A 6 14.30 0.32 5.82
CA ALA A 6 13.21 0.63 4.91
C ALA A 6 13.16 2.14 4.62
N PRO A 7 13.04 2.60 3.36
CA PRO A 7 12.62 3.98 3.09
C PRO A 7 11.17 4.23 3.60
N PRO A 8 10.64 5.45 3.46
CA PRO A 8 9.20 5.66 3.52
C PRO A 8 8.45 4.73 2.55
N PHE A 9 7.29 4.19 2.98
CA PHE A 9 6.47 3.26 2.19
C PHE A 9 5.02 3.72 2.07
N ILE A 10 4.43 3.46 0.91
CA ILE A 10 2.98 3.37 0.73
C ILE A 10 2.64 1.95 0.28
N ILE A 11 1.65 1.34 0.93
CA ILE A 11 1.15 0.01 0.60
C ILE A 11 -0.35 0.13 0.31
N THR A 12 -0.76 -0.29 -0.88
CA THR A 12 -2.17 -0.38 -1.27
C THR A 12 -2.46 -1.81 -1.74
N HIS A 13 -3.58 -2.39 -1.33
CA HIS A 13 -3.90 -3.78 -1.70
C HIS A 13 -5.39 -4.03 -1.80
N GLY A 14 -5.83 -4.83 -2.78
CA GLY A 14 -7.23 -5.25 -2.91
C GLY A 14 -7.60 -6.26 -1.83
N ASP A 15 -8.68 -6.03 -1.09
CA ASP A 15 -9.12 -6.93 -0.01
C ASP A 15 -9.69 -8.28 -0.51
N HIS A 16 -10.04 -8.37 -1.80
CA HIS A 16 -10.51 -9.59 -2.47
C HIS A 16 -9.50 -10.14 -3.48
N ASP A 17 -8.23 -9.73 -3.43
CA ASP A 17 -7.20 -10.32 -4.28
C ASP A 17 -7.08 -11.84 -4.04
N VAL A 18 -7.49 -12.62 -5.04
CA VAL A 18 -7.48 -14.09 -5.02
C VAL A 18 -6.14 -14.70 -5.45
N TYR A 19 -5.23 -13.90 -6.03
CA TYR A 19 -3.91 -14.36 -6.47
C TYR A 19 -2.84 -14.07 -5.42
N VAL A 20 -2.88 -12.90 -4.78
CA VAL A 20 -1.99 -12.48 -3.70
C VAL A 20 -2.85 -12.03 -2.51
N PRO A 21 -3.08 -12.91 -1.52
CA PRO A 21 -3.99 -12.62 -0.40
C PRO A 21 -3.62 -11.34 0.37
N VAL A 22 -4.61 -10.51 0.72
CA VAL A 22 -4.43 -9.26 1.47
C VAL A 22 -3.68 -9.42 2.81
N LYS A 23 -3.73 -10.61 3.41
CA LYS A 23 -2.99 -10.93 4.63
C LYS A 23 -1.47 -10.77 4.49
N ASP A 24 -0.92 -10.95 3.28
CA ASP A 24 0.51 -10.80 3.04
C ASP A 24 0.91 -9.32 3.05
N ALA A 25 0.05 -8.44 2.52
CA ALA A 25 0.19 -6.98 2.63
C ALA A 25 0.07 -6.50 4.09
N ARG A 26 -0.87 -7.07 4.87
CA ARG A 26 -0.99 -6.81 6.32
C ARG A 26 0.27 -7.23 7.08
N ALA A 27 0.84 -8.39 6.75
CA ALA A 27 2.07 -8.87 7.37
C ALA A 27 3.26 -7.95 7.06
N LEU A 28 3.38 -7.46 5.82
CA LEU A 28 4.40 -6.48 5.46
C LEU A 28 4.21 -5.15 6.19
N ARG A 29 2.97 -4.64 6.28
CA ARG A 29 2.63 -3.45 7.08
C ARG A 29 3.08 -3.63 8.52
N ASP A 30 2.74 -4.76 9.15
CA ASP A 30 3.07 -5.01 10.56
C ASP A 30 4.59 -5.10 10.77
N HIS A 31 5.32 -5.75 9.86
CA HIS A 31 6.78 -5.82 9.87
C HIS A 31 7.43 -4.43 9.76
N LEU A 32 6.95 -3.60 8.84
CA LEU A 32 7.47 -2.23 8.65
C LEU A 32 7.11 -1.31 9.80
N MET A 33 5.88 -1.37 10.30
CA MET A 33 5.41 -0.57 11.43
C MET A 33 6.19 -0.88 12.71
N GLN A 34 6.61 -2.13 12.90
CA GLN A 34 7.38 -2.53 14.08
C GLN A 34 8.88 -2.22 13.96
N GLY A 35 9.42 -2.23 12.73
CA GLY A 35 10.87 -2.20 12.52
C GLY A 35 11.44 -0.94 11.85
N SER A 36 10.61 -0.08 11.26
CA SER A 36 11.03 1.18 10.62
C SER A 36 10.65 2.40 11.46
N HIS A 37 11.44 3.47 11.32
CA HIS A 37 11.12 4.80 11.85
C HIS A 37 10.63 5.79 10.78
N HIS A 38 10.52 5.32 9.52
CA HIS A 38 10.06 6.13 8.40
C HIS A 38 8.54 6.07 8.24
N GLU A 39 7.99 7.06 7.51
CA GLU A 39 6.56 7.15 7.26
C GLU A 39 6.03 5.93 6.51
N LEU A 40 4.89 5.42 6.95
CA LEU A 40 4.20 4.27 6.36
C LEU A 40 2.72 4.60 6.17
N TRP A 41 2.26 4.59 4.92
CA TRP A 41 0.85 4.70 4.56
C TRP A 41 0.32 3.32 4.14
N TYR A 42 -0.86 2.95 4.61
CA TYR A 42 -1.49 1.66 4.31
C TYR A 42 -2.96 1.84 3.95
N ALA A 43 -3.39 1.30 2.81
CA ALA A 43 -4.79 1.28 2.40
C ALA A 43 -5.20 -0.08 1.82
N GLU A 44 -6.26 -0.67 2.37
CA GLU A 44 -6.96 -1.79 1.72
C GLU A 44 -8.09 -1.22 0.87
N LEU A 45 -8.21 -1.71 -0.37
CA LEU A 45 -9.19 -1.24 -1.34
C LEU A 45 -10.42 -2.17 -1.26
N PRO A 46 -11.57 -1.71 -0.72
CA PRO A 46 -12.72 -2.58 -0.49
C PRO A 46 -13.29 -3.12 -1.80
N GLY A 47 -13.51 -4.42 -1.92
CA GLY A 47 -13.90 -5.07 -3.19
C GLY A 47 -12.80 -5.13 -4.25
N GLY A 48 -11.57 -4.73 -3.93
CA GLY A 48 -10.45 -4.70 -4.88
C GLY A 48 -9.93 -6.10 -5.18
N GLN A 49 -9.79 -6.43 -6.46
CA GLN A 49 -9.17 -7.67 -6.94
C GLN A 49 -7.67 -7.45 -7.21
N HIS A 50 -6.98 -8.53 -7.58
CA HIS A 50 -5.66 -8.42 -8.20
C HIS A 50 -5.71 -7.49 -9.42
N GLY A 51 -4.65 -6.71 -9.65
CA GLY A 51 -4.60 -5.78 -10.78
C GLY A 51 -5.72 -4.74 -10.76
N PHE A 52 -6.07 -4.21 -9.57
CA PHE A 52 -7.09 -3.17 -9.42
C PHE A 52 -6.79 -1.88 -10.23
N ASP A 53 -5.54 -1.73 -10.66
CA ASP A 53 -4.94 -0.67 -11.45
C ASP A 53 -5.00 -0.90 -12.97
N ALA A 54 -5.48 -2.06 -13.43
CA ALA A 54 -5.59 -2.38 -14.85
C ALA A 54 -6.56 -1.46 -15.62
N TYR A 55 -7.48 -0.80 -14.90
CA TYR A 55 -8.42 0.16 -15.45
C TYR A 55 -8.44 1.43 -14.59
N ALA A 56 -8.77 2.56 -15.21
CA ALA A 56 -9.05 3.84 -14.54
C ALA A 56 -10.37 3.80 -13.73
N SER A 57 -10.40 2.92 -12.73
CA SER A 57 -11.49 2.80 -11.77
C SER A 57 -11.36 3.86 -10.68
N TRP A 58 -12.43 4.14 -9.96
CA TRP A 58 -12.40 5.06 -8.83
C TRP A 58 -11.38 4.66 -7.75
N ARG A 59 -11.12 3.35 -7.58
CA ARG A 59 -10.08 2.86 -6.66
C ARG A 59 -8.69 3.24 -7.15
N PHE A 60 -8.43 3.07 -8.45
CA PHE A 60 -7.12 3.39 -9.01
C PHE A 60 -6.85 4.90 -8.97
N ILE A 61 -7.86 5.73 -9.29
CA ILE A 61 -7.73 7.19 -9.17
C ILE A 61 -7.42 7.61 -7.74
N ALA A 62 -8.13 7.07 -6.74
CA ALA A 62 -7.84 7.36 -5.33
C ALA A 62 -6.43 6.93 -4.90
N VAL A 63 -5.90 5.83 -5.44
CA VAL A 63 -4.51 5.40 -5.20
C VAL A 63 -3.52 6.39 -5.82
N ILE A 64 -3.76 6.87 -7.05
CA ILE A 64 -2.92 7.89 -7.69
C ILE A 64 -2.87 9.16 -6.83
N GLU A 65 -4.03 9.68 -6.43
CA GLU A 65 -4.11 10.86 -5.54
C GLU A 65 -3.37 10.63 -4.21
N GLY A 66 -3.47 9.42 -3.65
CA GLY A 66 -2.74 9.04 -2.45
C GLY A 66 -1.22 8.99 -2.64
N ILE A 67 -0.75 8.53 -3.81
CA ILE A 67 0.68 8.54 -4.16
C ILE A 67 1.19 9.97 -4.29
N ASP A 68 0.47 10.84 -5.00
CA ASP A 68 0.86 12.25 -5.16
C ASP A 68 0.96 12.94 -3.79
N ALA A 69 -0.06 12.78 -2.93
CA ALA A 69 -0.05 13.34 -1.58
C ALA A 69 1.07 12.77 -0.68
N PHE A 70 1.42 11.50 -0.84
CA PHE A 70 2.53 10.88 -0.12
C PHE A 70 3.87 11.45 -0.56
N LEU A 71 4.06 11.61 -1.87
CA LEU A 71 5.30 12.18 -2.44
C LEU A 71 5.46 13.65 -2.05
N GLU A 72 4.41 14.46 -2.13
CA GLU A 72 4.47 15.88 -1.74
C GLU A 72 4.86 16.10 -0.28
N ARG A 73 4.54 15.16 0.63
CA ARG A 73 4.93 15.22 2.05
C ARG A 73 6.36 14.79 2.31
N ASN A 74 6.99 14.10 1.36
CA ASN A 74 8.29 13.45 1.51
C ASN A 74 9.36 14.01 0.55
N VAL A 75 9.10 15.19 -0.03
CA VAL A 75 10.08 16.03 -0.75
C VAL A 75 10.74 17.03 0.18
#